data_AF-A0A133XGA1-F1
#
_entry.id   AF-A0A133XGA1-F1
#
_cell.length_a   1.000
_cell.length_b   1.000
_cell.length_c   1.000
_cell.angle_alpha   90.00
_cell.angle_beta   90.00
_cell.angle_gamma   90.00
#
_symmetry.space_group_name_H-M   'P 1'
#
loop_
_entity.id
_entity.type
_entity.pdbx_description
1 polymer ?
#
loop_
_entity_poly.entity_id
_entity_poly.type
_entity_poly.pdbx_seq_one_letter_code
_entity_poly.pdbx_strand_id
1 'polypeptide(L)'
;MSHTKSCEVALAVKTTAELIKGLDDLRTAWKHDPASVPKGLSCSESKEGQFILVAAESAFVTLPGACVIKGIGAIELAGAGPIFEEGANSKALIVKAMPEGWRFSVKFVPPIVRKRNLK
;
A
#
# COMPACT_ATOMS: atom_id res chain seq x y z
N MET A 1 -6.82 -27.62 -1.46
CA MET A 1 -5.93 -26.60 -2.05
C MET A 1 -5.93 -25.39 -1.13
N SER A 2 -4.92 -25.29 -0.28
CA SER A 2 -4.82 -24.27 0.76
C SER A 2 -4.59 -22.92 0.07
N HIS A 3 -5.63 -22.11 -0.08
CA HIS A 3 -5.47 -20.71 -0.46
C HIS A 3 -4.55 -20.07 0.58
N THR A 4 -3.31 -19.78 0.23
CA THR A 4 -2.41 -18.99 1.07
C THR A 4 -3.13 -17.67 1.32
N LYS A 5 -3.63 -17.47 2.55
CA LYS A 5 -4.39 -16.28 2.92
C LYS A 5 -3.45 -15.09 2.78
N SER A 6 -3.81 -14.13 1.92
CA SER A 6 -3.11 -12.85 1.83
C SER A 6 -3.13 -12.17 3.21
N CYS A 7 -1.98 -11.68 3.66
CA CYS A 7 -1.83 -10.92 4.89
C CYS A 7 -2.02 -9.43 4.59
N GLU A 8 -2.78 -8.71 5.41
CA GLU A 8 -2.83 -7.24 5.42
C GLU A 8 -2.28 -6.76 6.77
N VAL A 9 -1.24 -5.92 6.74
CA VAL A 9 -0.58 -5.39 7.94
C VAL A 9 -0.60 -3.87 7.88
N ALA A 10 -1.10 -3.23 8.94
CA ALA A 10 -1.06 -1.77 9.06
C ALA A 10 0.36 -1.29 9.36
N LEU A 11 0.81 -0.25 8.66
CA LEU A 11 2.11 0.37 8.83
C LEU A 11 2.02 1.52 9.82
N ALA A 12 2.96 1.54 10.77
CA ALA A 12 3.26 2.74 11.54
C ALA A 12 4.11 3.66 10.67
N VAL A 13 3.47 4.68 10.09
CA VAL A 13 4.13 5.65 9.21
C VAL A 13 3.99 7.06 9.78
N LYS A 14 4.97 7.91 9.47
CA LYS A 14 4.83 9.36 9.55
C LYS A 14 4.53 9.88 8.16
N THR A 15 3.42 10.59 8.05
CA THR A 15 3.01 11.27 6.83
C THR A 15 3.64 12.65 6.77
N THR A 16 4.05 13.07 5.58
CA THR A 16 4.48 14.45 5.31
C THR A 16 3.32 15.25 4.75
N ALA A 17 3.37 16.57 4.90
CA ALA A 17 2.35 17.46 4.33
C ALA A 17 2.25 17.34 2.80
N GLU A 18 3.39 17.11 2.13
CA GLU A 18 3.46 16.89 0.68
C GLU A 18 2.70 15.64 0.26
N LEU A 19 2.88 14.52 0.98
CA LEU A 19 2.17 13.29 0.72
C LEU A 19 0.66 13.46 0.94
N ILE A 20 0.26 14.09 2.05
CA ILE A 20 -1.16 14.32 2.35
C ILE A 20 -1.80 15.12 1.21
N LYS A 21 -1.14 16.21 0.78
CA LYS A 21 -1.59 17.00 -0.35
C LYS A 21 -1.68 16.17 -1.63
N GLY A 22 -0.67 15.37 -1.95
CA GLY A 22 -0.68 14.50 -3.13
C GLY A 22 -1.81 13.46 -3.10
N LEU A 23 -2.16 12.94 -1.93
CA LEU A 23 -3.28 12.00 -1.76
C LEU A 23 -4.64 12.69 -1.93
N ASP A 24 -4.81 13.90 -1.39
CA ASP A 24 -6.03 14.68 -1.59
C ASP A 24 -6.20 15.16 -3.04
N ASP A 25 -5.11 15.59 -3.68
CA ASP A 25 -5.09 15.95 -5.10
C ASP A 25 -5.48 14.74 -5.96
N LEU A 26 -4.91 13.55 -5.69
CA LEU A 26 -5.27 12.31 -6.38
C LEU A 26 -6.73 11.92 -6.15
N ARG A 27 -7.22 12.02 -4.91
CA ARG A 27 -8.63 11.72 -4.58
C ARG A 27 -9.57 12.64 -5.33
N THR A 28 -9.24 13.92 -5.40
CA THR A 28 -10.05 14.95 -6.09
C THR A 28 -10.03 14.71 -7.59
N ALA A 29 -8.85 14.49 -8.18
CA ALA A 29 -8.71 14.16 -9.59
C ALA A 29 -9.49 12.89 -9.96
N TRP A 30 -9.37 11.82 -9.18
CA TRP A 30 -10.09 10.57 -9.41
C TRP A 30 -11.61 10.71 -9.31
N LYS A 31 -12.11 11.53 -8.38
CA LYS A 31 -13.55 11.82 -8.29
C LYS A 31 -14.10 12.55 -9.52
N HIS A 32 -13.27 13.38 -10.14
CA HIS A 32 -13.64 14.10 -11.34
C HIS A 32 -13.48 13.23 -12.61
N ASP A 33 -12.37 12.49 -12.71
CA ASP A 33 -12.07 11.58 -13.81
C ASP A 33 -11.47 10.27 -13.28
N PRO A 34 -12.29 9.22 -13.10
CA PRO A 34 -11.81 7.94 -12.63
C PRO A 34 -10.79 7.27 -13.56
N ALA A 35 -10.73 7.66 -14.84
CA ALA A 35 -9.79 7.12 -15.82
C ALA A 35 -8.40 7.76 -15.73
N SER A 36 -8.23 8.85 -14.97
CA SER A 36 -6.97 9.58 -14.84
C SER A 36 -5.96 8.90 -13.89
N VAL A 37 -6.29 7.76 -13.31
CA VAL A 37 -5.46 7.08 -12.31
C VAL A 37 -4.18 6.54 -12.97
N PRO A 38 -2.98 6.90 -12.46
CA PRO A 38 -1.72 6.41 -13.01
C PRO A 38 -1.61 4.88 -13.02
N LYS A 39 -0.89 4.34 -14.01
CA LYS A 39 -0.67 2.88 -14.12
C LYS A 39 -0.04 2.31 -12.84
N GLY A 40 -0.62 1.22 -12.36
CA GLY A 40 -0.19 0.57 -11.13
C GLY A 40 -0.80 1.17 -9.86
N LEU A 41 -1.56 2.25 -9.95
CA LEU A 41 -2.46 2.72 -8.91
C LEU A 41 -3.89 2.28 -9.23
N SER A 42 -4.69 2.07 -8.20
CA SER A 42 -6.10 1.77 -8.33
C SER A 42 -6.84 2.47 -7.21
N CYS A 43 -7.78 3.33 -7.57
CA CYS A 43 -8.60 4.07 -6.63
C CYS A 43 -10.00 3.46 -6.60
N SER A 44 -10.56 3.30 -5.41
CA SER A 44 -11.93 2.84 -5.21
C SER A 44 -12.52 3.52 -3.99
N GLU A 45 -13.85 3.43 -3.85
CA GLU A 45 -14.54 3.88 -2.66
C GLU A 45 -15.12 2.66 -1.93
N SER A 46 -14.94 2.63 -0.61
CA SER A 46 -15.57 1.61 0.23
C SER A 46 -17.08 1.84 0.27
N LYS A 47 -17.83 0.82 0.71
CA LYS A 47 -19.29 0.96 0.93
C LYS A 47 -19.64 2.05 1.95
N GLU A 48 -18.69 2.44 2.78
CA GLU A 48 -18.81 3.46 3.82
C GLU A 48 -18.35 4.85 3.33
N GLY A 49 -18.06 5.01 2.03
CA GLY A 49 -17.61 6.29 1.45
C GLY A 49 -16.13 6.60 1.68
N GLN A 50 -15.33 5.63 2.14
CA GLN A 50 -13.90 5.82 2.38
C GLN A 50 -13.14 5.66 1.07
N PHE A 51 -12.29 6.63 0.76
CA PHE A 51 -11.39 6.51 -0.39
C PHE A 51 -10.29 5.48 -0.10
N ILE A 52 -10.12 4.54 -1.00
CA ILE A 52 -9.11 3.49 -0.96
C ILE A 52 -8.23 3.64 -2.19
N LEU A 53 -6.94 3.87 -1.97
CA LEU A 53 -5.90 3.79 -2.98
C LEU A 53 -5.13 2.48 -2.80
N VAL A 54 -4.94 1.75 -3.87
CA VAL A 54 -4.11 0.55 -3.93
C VAL A 54 -2.98 0.81 -4.91
N ALA A 55 -1.76 0.86 -4.41
CA ALA A 55 -0.55 0.92 -5.22
C ALA A 55 0.02 -0.50 -5.37
N ALA A 56 0.12 -0.98 -6.60
CA ALA A 56 0.83 -2.19 -6.95
C ALA A 56 2.35 -2.01 -6.81
N GLU A 57 3.09 -3.12 -6.70
CA GLU A 57 4.56 -3.12 -6.59
C GLU A 57 5.28 -2.31 -7.68
N SER A 58 4.68 -2.13 -8.85
CA SER A 58 5.23 -1.29 -9.92
C SER A 58 5.11 0.22 -9.66
N ALA A 59 4.20 0.64 -8.78
CA ALA A 59 3.83 2.02 -8.48
C ALA A 59 4.38 2.55 -7.15
N PHE A 60 5.06 1.71 -6.36
CA PHE A 60 5.77 2.17 -5.17
C PHE A 60 7.16 1.53 -5.05
N VAL A 61 8.04 2.16 -4.30
CA VAL A 61 9.39 1.66 -4.00
C VAL A 61 9.60 1.72 -2.50
N THR A 62 10.02 0.61 -1.91
CA THR A 62 10.44 0.58 -0.51
C THR A 62 11.92 0.86 -0.38
N LEU A 63 12.27 1.83 0.45
CA LEU A 63 13.63 2.17 0.85
C LEU A 63 13.80 1.86 2.36
N PRO A 64 15.02 1.70 2.87
CA PRO A 64 15.24 1.56 4.31
C PRO A 64 14.63 2.75 5.07
N GLY A 65 13.60 2.50 5.87
CA GLY A 65 12.90 3.53 6.65
C GLY A 65 11.91 4.42 5.87
N ALA A 66 11.66 4.16 4.57
CA ALA A 66 10.69 4.93 3.80
C ALA A 66 10.00 4.11 2.70
N CYS A 67 8.85 4.57 2.23
CA CYS A 67 8.22 4.04 1.03
C CYS A 67 7.78 5.20 0.14
N VAL A 68 8.10 5.14 -1.15
CA VAL A 68 7.81 6.21 -2.11
C VAL A 68 6.75 5.71 -3.07
N ILE A 69 5.59 6.37 -3.10
CA ILE A 69 4.54 6.11 -4.08
C ILE A 69 4.80 7.03 -5.27
N LYS A 70 5.00 6.43 -6.45
CA LYS A 70 5.33 7.16 -7.67
C LYS A 70 4.22 8.17 -8.01
N GLY A 71 4.61 9.43 -8.16
CA GLY A 71 3.70 10.52 -8.52
C GLY A 71 2.83 11.05 -7.37
N ILE A 72 2.98 10.54 -6.14
CA ILE A 72 2.25 11.06 -4.96
C ILE A 72 3.22 11.65 -3.94
N GLY A 73 4.20 10.86 -3.48
CA GLY A 73 5.12 11.29 -2.42
C GLY A 73 5.70 10.13 -1.62
N ALA A 74 6.46 10.49 -0.58
CA ALA A 74 7.10 9.54 0.32
C ALA A 74 6.37 9.45 1.68
N ILE A 75 6.29 8.24 2.22
CA ILE A 75 5.99 7.97 3.63
C ILE A 75 7.27 7.60 4.35
N GLU A 76 7.43 8.14 5.55
CA GLU A 76 8.47 7.69 6.47
C GLU A 76 7.92 6.54 7.29
N LEU A 77 8.68 5.45 7.41
CA LEU A 77 8.32 4.31 8.23
C LEU A 77 8.88 4.51 9.63
N ALA A 78 8.06 4.26 10.64
CA ALA A 78 8.50 4.35 12.04
C ALA A 78 9.51 3.26 12.43
N GLY A 79 9.78 2.29 11.55
CA GLY A 79 10.76 1.22 11.74
C GLY A 79 11.69 1.08 10.55
N ALA A 80 12.95 0.71 10.83
CA ALA A 80 14.00 0.49 9.83
C ALA A 80 13.95 -0.91 9.17
N GLY A 81 13.01 -1.76 9.57
CA GLY A 81 12.88 -3.13 9.07
C GLY A 81 12.20 -3.21 7.69
N PRO A 82 12.40 -4.32 6.97
CA PRO A 82 11.68 -4.56 5.72
C PRO A 82 10.17 -4.64 6.00
N ILE A 83 9.40 -3.90 5.22
CA ILE A 83 7.93 -3.88 5.32
C ILE A 83 7.32 -5.24 4.93
N PHE A 84 8.02 -5.97 4.08
CA PHE A 84 7.60 -7.26 3.54
C PHE A 84 8.60 -8.34 3.95
N GLU A 85 8.09 -9.53 4.24
CA GLU A 85 8.95 -10.69 4.47
C GLU A 85 9.77 -11.02 3.21
N GLU A 86 11.00 -11.50 3.41
CA GLU A 86 11.86 -11.94 2.31
C GLU A 86 11.18 -13.11 1.56
N GLY A 87 11.03 -12.98 0.23
CA GLY A 87 10.31 -13.95 -0.59
C GLY A 87 8.78 -13.80 -0.60
N ALA A 88 8.22 -12.74 0.01
CA ALA A 88 6.80 -12.41 -0.14
C ALA A 88 6.47 -12.05 -1.59
N ASN A 89 5.29 -12.50 -2.06
CA ASN A 89 4.78 -12.26 -3.41
C ASN A 89 3.49 -11.42 -3.37
N SER A 90 3.09 -10.86 -4.52
CA SER A 90 1.84 -10.09 -4.67
C SER A 90 1.73 -8.93 -3.69
N LYS A 91 2.76 -8.08 -3.65
CA LYS A 91 2.84 -6.92 -2.74
C LYS A 91 2.00 -5.77 -3.27
N ALA A 92 1.16 -5.22 -2.40
CA ALA A 92 0.40 -4.00 -2.66
C ALA A 92 0.42 -3.11 -1.42
N LEU A 93 0.56 -1.81 -1.62
CA LEU A 93 0.35 -0.82 -0.59
C LEU A 93 -1.09 -0.32 -0.70
N ILE A 94 -1.83 -0.37 0.39
CA ILE A 94 -3.21 0.07 0.51
C ILE A 94 -3.22 1.31 1.39
N VAL A 95 -3.80 2.38 0.89
CA VAL A 95 -3.93 3.67 1.57
C VAL A 95 -5.42 3.96 1.70
N LYS A 96 -5.91 4.13 2.94
CA LYS A 96 -7.33 4.38 3.22
C LYS A 96 -7.49 5.74 3.88
N ALA A 97 -8.42 6.54 3.38
CA ALA A 97 -8.82 7.79 4.03
C ALA A 97 -9.74 7.47 5.22
N MET A 98 -9.30 7.82 6.42
CA MET A 98 -10.07 7.71 7.67
C MET A 98 -10.37 9.12 8.21
N PRO A 99 -11.37 9.27 9.10
CA PRO A 99 -11.67 10.56 9.72
C PRO A 99 -10.49 11.15 10.52
N GLU A 100 -9.66 10.28 11.09
CA GLU A 100 -8.49 10.63 11.89
C GLU A 100 -7.21 10.86 11.05
N GLY A 101 -7.26 10.61 9.74
CA GLY A 101 -6.12 10.74 8.84
C GLY A 101 -6.01 9.59 7.83
N TRP A 102 -4.80 9.35 7.32
CA TRP A 102 -4.55 8.33 6.31
C TRP A 102 -4.00 7.04 6.94
N ARG A 103 -4.63 5.90 6.66
CA ARG A 103 -4.10 4.58 7.06
C ARG A 103 -3.31 3.97 5.93
N PHE A 104 -2.10 3.52 6.25
CA PHE A 104 -1.26 2.78 5.32
C PHE A 104 -1.23 1.33 5.77
N SER A 105 -1.53 0.42 4.87
CA SER A 105 -1.45 -1.02 5.07
C SER A 105 -0.70 -1.64 3.91
N VAL A 106 0.06 -2.70 4.15
CA VAL A 106 0.59 -3.52 3.07
C VAL A 106 -0.14 -4.85 3.02
N LYS A 107 -0.43 -5.26 1.80
CA LYS A 107 -0.97 -6.58 1.51
C LYS A 107 0.07 -7.39 0.77
N PHE A 108 0.34 -8.59 1.26
CA PHE A 108 1.28 -9.51 0.62
C PHE A 108 0.86 -10.96 0.86
N VAL A 109 1.37 -11.86 0.01
CA VAL A 109 1.27 -13.30 0.21
C VAL A 109 2.60 -13.76 0.81
N PRO A 110 2.59 -14.37 2.02
CA PRO A 110 3.81 -14.84 2.65
C PRO A 110 4.49 -15.92 1.79
N PRO A 111 5.82 -16.06 1.88
CA PRO A 111 6.55 -17.07 1.13
C PRO A 111 5.99 -18.47 1.41
N ILE A 112 5.79 -19.26 0.37
CA ILE A 112 5.33 -20.64 0.51
C ILE A 112 6.51 -21.47 1.04
N VAL A 113 6.57 -21.63 2.36
CA VAL A 113 7.53 -22.54 3.00
C VAL A 113 7.11 -23.98 2.72
N ARG A 114 7.58 -24.54 1.60
CA ARG A 114 7.52 -25.99 1.38
C ARG A 114 8.50 -26.64 2.35
N LYS A 115 8.01 -27.15 3.49
CA LYS A 115 8.72 -28.20 4.24
C LYS A 115 8.84 -29.42 3.30
N ARG A 116 9.88 -29.49 2.47
CA ARG A 116 10.32 -30.77 1.94
C ARG A 116 10.67 -31.62 3.16
N ASN A 117 10.04 -32.79 3.25
CA ASN A 117 10.34 -33.78 4.27
C ASN A 117 11.86 -33.94 4.38
N LEU A 118 12.44 -33.49 5.50
CA LEU A 118 13.65 -34.09 6.03
C LEU A 118 13.22 -35.41 6.67
N LYS A 119 12.99 -36.41 5.82
CA LYS A 119 13.18 -37.84 6.05
C LYS A 119 12.76 -38.63 4.83
#